data_AF-A0A7L6BEH8-F1
#
_entry.id   AF-A0A7L6BEH8-F1
#
_cell.length_a   1.000
_cell.length_b   1.000
_cell.length_c   1.000
_cell.angle_alpha   90.00
_cell.angle_beta   90.00
_cell.angle_gamma   90.00
#
_symmetry.space_group_name_H-M   'P 1'
#
loop_
_entity.id
_entity.type
_entity.pdbx_description
1 polymer ?
#
loop_
_entity_poly.entity_id
_entity_poly.type
_entity_poly.pdbx_seq_one_letter_code
_entity_poly.pdbx_strand_id
1 'polypeptide(L)'
;MQEWQTNSGLGGVLTVSGHLGYHPTWDCERCGEPWPCPALRDIPRHQLRPAALIPVMAFLLRGAIRDLRGRAEGPEPPEIVRRFLWFLPLTEVEARAIARRLR
;
A
#
# COMPACT_ATOMS: atom_id res chain seq x y z
N MET A 1 15.48 -17.58 -18.32
CA MET A 1 16.34 -16.82 -17.39
C MET A 1 15.84 -15.38 -17.45
N GLN A 2 14.96 -15.00 -16.53
CA GLN A 2 14.08 -13.83 -16.67
C GLN A 2 14.79 -12.52 -16.29
N GLU A 3 14.71 -11.55 -17.18
CA GLU A 3 15.20 -10.19 -17.08
C GLU A 3 14.41 -9.40 -16.02
N TRP A 4 15.01 -9.16 -14.87
CA TRP A 4 14.49 -8.22 -13.87
C TRP A 4 14.94 -6.81 -14.25
N GLN A 5 14.14 -6.13 -15.07
CA GLN A 5 14.35 -4.72 -15.39
C GLN A 5 14.26 -3.88 -14.11
N THR A 6 15.37 -3.19 -13.85
CA THR A 6 15.61 -2.19 -12.81
C THR A 6 14.63 -1.02 -12.93
N ASN A 7 13.63 -0.95 -12.04
CA ASN A 7 12.84 0.26 -11.83
C ASN A 7 13.36 1.02 -10.60
N SER A 8 14.59 1.55 -10.72
CA SER A 8 15.41 2.12 -9.62
C SER A 8 15.03 3.54 -9.17
N GLY A 9 13.75 3.94 -9.25
CA GLY A 9 13.31 5.27 -8.79
C GLY A 9 12.49 5.28 -7.50
N LEU A 10 11.72 4.21 -7.25
CA LEU A 10 10.69 4.18 -6.19
C LEU A 10 11.09 3.33 -4.97
N GLY A 11 12.17 2.55 -5.06
CA GLY A 11 12.61 1.62 -4.02
C GLY A 11 13.27 2.28 -2.79
N GLY A 12 13.68 3.55 -2.87
CA GLY A 12 14.46 4.21 -1.81
C GLY A 12 13.69 4.57 -0.54
N VAL A 13 12.36 4.72 -0.61
CA VAL A 13 11.55 5.15 0.56
C VAL A 13 11.00 3.96 1.36
N LEU A 14 10.84 2.80 0.74
CA LEU A 14 10.32 1.58 1.39
C LEU A 14 11.41 0.64 1.91
N THR A 15 12.68 0.93 1.62
CA THR A 15 13.84 0.11 2.02
C THR A 15 14.31 0.36 3.45
N VAL A 16 13.84 1.42 4.12
CA VAL A 16 14.32 1.78 5.46
C VAL A 16 13.82 0.86 6.59
N SER A 17 12.73 0.10 6.38
CA SER A 17 12.18 -0.78 7.44
C SER A 17 12.25 -2.28 7.12
N GLY A 18 12.47 -2.67 5.86
CA GLY A 18 12.42 -4.07 5.42
C GLY A 18 11.03 -4.71 5.52
N HIS A 19 9.98 -3.91 5.77
CA HIS A 19 8.59 -4.37 5.77
C HIS A 19 7.95 -4.08 4.42
N LEU A 20 8.18 -4.96 3.43
CA LEU A 20 7.61 -4.87 2.09
C LEU A 20 6.35 -5.73 1.96
N GLY A 21 5.37 -5.30 1.16
CA GLY A 21 4.17 -6.09 0.87
C GLY A 21 4.39 -7.02 -0.31
N TYR A 22 4.12 -8.32 -0.14
CA TYR A 22 4.28 -9.33 -1.17
C TYR A 22 2.99 -9.59 -1.94
N HIS A 23 3.03 -9.48 -3.26
CA HIS A 23 1.92 -9.82 -4.16
C HIS A 23 1.67 -11.33 -4.19
N PRO A 24 0.41 -11.83 -4.33
CA PRO A 24 -0.84 -11.11 -4.49
C PRO A 24 -1.59 -10.88 -3.17
N THR A 25 -1.11 -11.43 -2.05
CA THR A 25 -1.83 -11.36 -0.78
C THR A 25 -1.64 -10.03 -0.06
N TRP A 26 -0.58 -9.30 -0.44
CA TRP A 26 -0.15 -8.06 0.18
C TRP A 26 0.11 -8.23 1.68
N ASP A 27 0.66 -9.38 2.05
CA ASP A 27 1.19 -9.62 3.38
C ASP A 27 2.63 -9.13 3.45
N CYS A 28 3.03 -8.67 4.63
CA CYS A 28 4.37 -8.17 4.86
C CYS A 28 5.38 -9.31 4.85
N GLU A 29 6.41 -9.24 4.01
CA GLU A 29 7.45 -10.28 3.91
C GLU A 29 8.17 -10.56 5.23
N ARG A 30 8.21 -9.55 6.11
CA ARG A 30 8.91 -9.63 7.40
C ARG A 30 8.02 -10.06 8.56
N CYS A 31 6.74 -9.69 8.54
CA CYS A 31 5.82 -9.92 9.66
C CYS A 31 4.79 -11.02 9.39
N GLY A 32 4.50 -11.33 8.12
CA GLY A 32 3.32 -12.10 7.73
C GLY A 32 1.98 -11.34 7.86
N GLU A 33 1.98 -10.14 8.45
CA GLU A 33 0.79 -9.32 8.68
C GLU A 33 0.34 -8.55 7.42
N PRO A 34 -0.96 -8.23 7.27
CA PRO A 34 -1.46 -7.42 6.17
C PRO A 34 -0.68 -6.09 6.01
N TRP A 35 -0.01 -5.92 4.87
CA TRP A 35 0.77 -4.73 4.55
C TRP A 35 -0.11 -3.54 4.10
N PRO A 36 0.09 -2.27 4.55
CA PRO A 36 1.09 -1.79 5.50
C PRO A 36 0.91 -2.39 6.90
N CYS A 37 1.92 -3.14 7.35
CA CYS A 37 1.84 -3.88 8.61
C CYS A 37 1.91 -2.92 9.81
N PRO A 38 1.50 -3.37 11.02
CA PRO A 38 1.56 -2.54 12.23
C PRO A 38 2.93 -1.86 12.44
N ALA A 39 4.03 -2.59 12.28
CA ALA A 39 5.38 -2.04 12.42
C ALA A 39 5.67 -0.86 11.45
N LEU A 40 5.13 -0.89 10.23
CA LEU A 40 5.24 0.22 9.28
C LEU A 40 4.30 1.38 9.64
N ARG A 41 3.11 1.06 10.17
CA ARG A 41 2.10 2.07 10.57
C ARG A 41 2.45 2.76 11.89
N ASP A 42 3.30 2.15 12.71
CA ASP A 42 3.76 2.70 13.99
C ASP A 42 4.90 3.73 13.82
N ILE A 43 5.42 3.93 12.60
CA ILE A 43 6.37 5.00 12.32
C ILE A 43 5.74 6.35 12.70
N PRO A 44 6.37 7.14 13.58
CA PRO A 44 5.80 8.41 14.05
C PRO A 44 5.45 9.35 12.89
N ARG A 45 4.26 9.98 12.94
CA ARG A 45 3.77 10.85 11.85
C ARG A 45 4.72 11.97 11.45
N HIS A 46 5.51 12.50 12.39
CA HIS A 46 6.51 13.54 12.11
C HIS A 46 7.70 13.06 11.27
N GLN A 47 7.95 11.74 11.24
CA GLN A 47 8.99 11.12 10.41
C GLN A 47 8.45 10.77 9.02
N LEU A 48 7.12 10.63 8.89
CA LEU A 48 6.48 10.45 7.60
C LEU A 48 6.51 11.79 6.84
N ARG A 49 6.87 11.73 5.56
CA ARG A 49 6.69 12.85 4.64
C ARG A 49 5.55 12.51 3.67
N PRO A 50 4.30 12.89 3.95
CA PRO A 50 3.16 12.53 3.11
C PRO A 50 3.36 12.86 1.63
N ALA A 51 3.96 14.00 1.31
CA ALA A 51 4.26 14.40 -0.07
C ALA A 51 5.16 13.39 -0.81
N ALA A 52 6.09 12.74 -0.11
CA ALA A 52 6.95 11.70 -0.66
C ALA A 52 6.27 10.32 -0.65
N LEU A 53 5.39 10.07 0.32
CA LEU A 53 4.76 8.77 0.53
C LEU A 53 3.54 8.55 -0.39
N ILE A 54 2.76 9.60 -0.66
CA ILE A 54 1.59 9.55 -1.55
C ILE A 54 1.88 8.93 -2.92
N PRO A 55 2.89 9.38 -3.71
CA PRO A 55 3.12 8.80 -5.03
C PRO A 55 3.50 7.33 -4.98
N VAL A 56 4.30 6.93 -3.98
CA VAL A 56 4.70 5.53 -3.77
C VAL A 56 3.49 4.66 -3.40
N MET A 57 2.68 5.10 -2.44
CA MET A 57 1.52 4.33 -1.99
C MET A 57 0.42 4.29 -3.04
N ALA A 58 0.23 5.36 -3.81
CA ALA A 58 -0.72 5.39 -4.93
C ALA A 58 -0.33 4.39 -6.03
N PHE A 59 0.96 4.27 -6.34
CA PHE A 59 1.46 3.26 -7.28
C PHE A 59 1.16 1.83 -6.80
N LEU A 60 1.47 1.52 -5.53
CA LEU A 60 1.22 0.19 -4.96
C LEU A 60 -0.27 -0.14 -4.80
N LEU A 61 -1.07 0.86 -4.41
CA LEU A 61 -2.52 0.73 -4.22
C LEU A 61 -3.22 0.24 -5.49
N ARG A 62 -2.75 0.61 -6.68
CA ARG A 62 -3.32 0.10 -7.95
C ARG A 62 -3.12 -1.41 -8.09
N GLY A 63 -1.94 -1.92 -7.74
CA GLY A 63 -1.68 -3.36 -7.66
C GLY A 63 -2.60 -4.01 -6.63
N ALA A 64 -2.61 -3.49 -5.40
CA ALA A 64 -3.41 -4.04 -4.32
C ALA A 64 -4.91 -4.13 -4.63
N ILE A 65 -5.48 -3.09 -5.26
CA ILE A 65 -6.88 -3.13 -5.70
C ILE A 65 -7.11 -4.27 -6.70
N ARG A 66 -6.22 -4.44 -7.69
CA ARG A 66 -6.33 -5.53 -8.67
C ARG A 66 -6.30 -6.90 -8.01
N ASP A 67 -5.44 -7.06 -7.01
CA ASP A 67 -5.16 -8.40 -6.47
C ASP A 67 -6.12 -8.82 -5.36
N LEU A 68 -6.61 -7.86 -4.56
CA LEU A 68 -7.45 -8.13 -3.39
C LEU A 68 -8.95 -8.00 -3.68
N ARG A 69 -9.36 -7.17 -4.64
CA ARG A 69 -10.79 -6.95 -4.95
C ARG A 69 -11.46 -8.25 -5.40
N GLY A 70 -12.68 -8.49 -4.93
CA GLY A 70 -13.54 -9.58 -5.40
C GLY A 70 -13.22 -10.94 -4.79
N ARG A 71 -12.30 -11.02 -3.82
CA ARG A 71 -12.11 -12.22 -3.00
C ARG A 71 -13.29 -12.34 -2.02
N ALA A 72 -13.84 -13.55 -1.86
CA ALA A 72 -15.05 -13.80 -1.06
C ALA A 72 -14.94 -13.31 0.40
N GLU A 73 -13.74 -13.34 0.98
CA GLU A 73 -13.44 -12.86 2.33
C GLU A 73 -12.39 -11.73 2.32
N GLY A 74 -12.21 -11.06 1.18
CA GLY A 74 -11.22 -9.99 1.02
C GLY A 74 -11.75 -8.60 1.37
N PRO A 75 -10.85 -7.62 1.56
CA PRO A 75 -11.24 -6.25 1.80
C PRO A 75 -11.93 -5.64 0.58
N GLU A 76 -12.96 -4.84 0.82
CA GLU A 76 -13.62 -4.06 -0.20
C GLU A 76 -12.70 -2.93 -0.71
N PRO A 77 -12.89 -2.44 -1.96
CA PRO A 77 -11.97 -1.45 -2.53
C PRO A 77 -11.72 -0.19 -1.69
N PRO A 78 -12.73 0.42 -1.02
CA PRO A 78 -12.49 1.55 -0.11
C PRO A 78 -11.63 1.18 1.11
N GLU A 79 -11.74 -0.06 1.61
CA GLU A 79 -10.96 -0.56 2.74
C GLU A 79 -9.49 -0.73 2.34
N ILE A 80 -9.24 -1.23 1.12
CA ILE A 80 -7.88 -1.28 0.54
C ILE A 80 -7.28 0.12 0.45
N VAL A 81 -8.04 1.12 -0.01
CA VAL A 81 -7.58 2.52 -0.08
C VAL A 81 -7.19 3.04 1.30
N ARG A 82 -8.07 2.91 2.31
CA ARG A 82 -7.78 3.36 3.68
C ARG A 82 -6.58 2.63 4.29
N ARG A 83 -6.43 1.34 4.00
CA ARG A 83 -5.28 0.53 4.43
C ARG A 83 -3.95 1.07 3.86
N PHE A 84 -3.89 1.35 2.57
CA PHE A 84 -2.65 1.82 1.92
C PHE A 84 -2.35 3.29 2.18
N LEU A 85 -3.37 4.11 2.39
CA LEU A 85 -3.23 5.54 2.69
C LEU A 85 -3.45 5.87 4.17
N TRP A 86 -3.08 4.94 5.07
CA TRP A 86 -3.29 5.02 6.52
C TRP A 86 -2.79 6.31 7.20
N PHE A 87 -1.83 6.98 6.57
CA PHE A 87 -1.24 8.23 7.06
C PHE A 87 -2.08 9.47 6.70
N LEU A 88 -3.14 9.32 5.90
CA LEU A 88 -4.11 10.36 5.56
C LEU A 88 -5.43 10.17 6.31
N PRO A 89 -6.10 11.25 6.75
CA PRO A 89 -7.41 11.17 7.40
C PRO A 89 -8.54 11.05 6.36
N LEU A 90 -8.60 9.94 5.64
CA LEU A 90 -9.62 9.71 4.61
C LEU A 90 -10.95 9.27 5.22
N THR A 91 -12.03 9.93 4.83
CA THR A 91 -13.40 9.48 5.06
C THR A 91 -13.76 8.30 4.14
N GLU A 92 -14.81 7.55 4.47
CA GLU A 92 -15.34 6.49 3.59
C GLU A 92 -15.70 7.00 2.19
N VAL A 93 -16.24 8.22 2.11
CA VAL A 93 -16.66 8.84 0.85
C VAL A 93 -15.45 9.12 -0.04
N GLU A 94 -14.38 9.68 0.53
CA GLU A 94 -13.12 9.95 -0.18
C GLU A 94 -12.43 8.66 -0.59
N ALA A 95 -12.34 7.68 0.30
CA ALA A 95 -11.75 6.37 0.00
C ALA A 95 -12.49 5.68 -1.16
N ARG A 96 -13.82 5.74 -1.18
CA ARG A 96 -14.64 5.22 -2.28
C ARG A 96 -14.47 6.01 -3.57
N ALA A 97 -14.31 7.33 -3.50
CA ALA A 97 -14.02 8.15 -4.68
C ALA A 97 -12.67 7.79 -5.30
N ILE A 98 -11.63 7.62 -4.48
CA ILE A 98 -10.30 7.17 -4.91
C ILE A 98 -10.37 5.76 -5.52
N ALA A 99 -11.01 4.81 -4.84
CA ALA A 99 -11.16 3.44 -5.33
C ALA A 99 -11.86 3.37 -6.70
N ARG A 100 -12.81 4.27 -6.95
CA ARG A 100 -13.50 4.43 -8.24
C ARG A 100 -12.65 5.11 -9.32
N ARG A 101 -11.56 5.78 -8.97
CA ARG A 101 -10.64 6.38 -9.95
C ARG A 101 -9.50 5.44 -10.35
N LEU A 102 -9.22 4.45 -9.50
CA LEU A 102 -8.16 3.46 -9.70
C LEU A 102 -8.66 2.12 -10.30
N ARG A 103 -9.96 2.01 -10.60
CA ARG A 103 -10.56 0.86 -11.27
C ARG A 103 -10.15 0.77 -12.73
#